data_AF-A0A2W0APH5-F1
#
_entry.id   AF-A0A2W0APH5-F1
#
_cell.length_a   1.000
_cell.length_b   1.000
_cell.length_c   1.000
_cell.angle_alpha   90.00
_cell.angle_beta   90.00
_cell.angle_gamma   90.00
#
_symmetry.space_group_name_H-M   'P 1'
#
loop_
_entity.id
_entity.type
_entity.pdbx_description
1 polymer ?
#
loop_
_entity_poly.entity_id
_entity_poly.type
_entity_poly.pdbx_seq_one_letter_code
_entity_poly.pdbx_strand_id
1 'polypeptide(L)'
;MAERKKRWVARVKTDSTHPPIGLFTKNAATIARTLASKRVSPKGPGSGMRMLTYFINRGGRGLTAARRAELEKAKSLLAKRVEQERRTGTRKAAA
;
A
#
# COMPACT_ATOMS: atom_id res chain seq x y z
N MET A 1 -11.44 -39.25 -12.46
CA MET A 1 -11.28 -37.78 -12.50
C MET A 1 -9.99 -37.43 -11.76
N ALA A 2 -8.97 -36.92 -12.45
CA ALA A 2 -7.72 -36.54 -11.79
C ALA A 2 -7.97 -35.35 -10.85
N GLU A 3 -7.67 -35.53 -9.56
CA GLU A 3 -7.82 -34.50 -8.54
C GLU A 3 -6.94 -33.29 -8.90
N ARG A 4 -7.56 -32.14 -9.24
CA ARG A 4 -6.84 -30.89 -9.49
C ARG A 4 -6.12 -30.48 -8.22
N LYS A 5 -4.83 -30.82 -8.11
CA LYS A 5 -3.95 -30.39 -7.01
C LYS A 5 -4.11 -28.88 -6.81
N LYS A 6 -4.74 -28.48 -5.70
CA LYS A 6 -5.03 -27.09 -5.29
C LYS A 6 -3.75 -26.32 -4.90
N ARG A 7 -2.70 -26.39 -5.73
CA ARG A 7 -1.36 -25.83 -5.48
C ARG A 7 -1.08 -24.54 -6.25
N TRP A 8 -2.11 -23.86 -6.80
CA TRP A 8 -1.91 -22.60 -7.51
C TRP A 8 -1.18 -21.56 -6.65
N VAL A 9 -1.47 -21.52 -5.34
CA VAL A 9 -0.82 -20.63 -4.36
C VAL A 9 0.70 -20.85 -4.27
N ALA A 10 1.18 -22.08 -4.47
CA ALA A 10 2.62 -22.40 -4.39
C ALA A 10 3.46 -21.70 -5.48
N ARG A 11 2.81 -21.24 -6.57
CA ARG A 11 3.44 -20.51 -7.67
C ARG A 11 3.43 -19.00 -7.47
N VAL A 12 2.70 -18.48 -6.48
CA VAL A 12 2.59 -17.04 -6.23
C VAL A 12 3.82 -16.57 -5.45
N LYS A 13 4.76 -15.92 -6.15
CA LYS A 13 5.96 -15.27 -5.55
C LYS A 13 5.79 -13.77 -5.35
N THR A 14 4.54 -13.29 -5.42
CA THR A 14 4.24 -11.86 -5.46
C THR A 14 4.54 -11.19 -4.12
N ASP A 15 5.67 -10.50 -4.05
CA ASP A 15 5.91 -9.48 -3.04
C ASP A 15 5.07 -8.24 -3.36
N SER A 16 4.18 -7.85 -2.43
CA SER A 16 3.30 -6.70 -2.62
C SER A 16 3.81 -5.48 -1.86
N THR A 17 3.95 -5.60 -0.53
CA THR A 17 4.35 -4.49 0.34
C THR A 17 4.78 -5.00 1.71
N HIS A 18 5.91 -4.52 2.22
CA HIS A 18 6.49 -4.89 3.52
C HIS A 18 6.71 -3.66 4.41
N PRO A 19 5.67 -3.16 5.10
CA PRO A 19 5.83 -2.03 6.00
C PRO A 19 6.75 -2.39 7.18
N PRO A 20 7.70 -1.52 7.57
CA PRO A 20 8.46 -1.73 8.79
C PRO A 20 7.53 -1.73 10.02
N ILE A 21 7.96 -2.45 11.06
CA ILE A 21 7.22 -2.56 12.32
C ILE A 21 6.93 -1.17 12.88
N GLY A 22 5.68 -0.94 13.30
CA GLY A 22 5.25 0.34 13.86
C GLY A 22 5.06 1.45 12.83
N LEU A 23 5.12 1.20 11.51
CA LEU A 23 4.90 2.27 10.52
C LEU A 23 3.57 3.00 10.74
N PHE A 24 2.48 2.27 10.98
CA PHE A 24 1.13 2.85 11.10
C PHE A 24 0.88 3.63 12.40
N THR A 25 1.81 3.60 13.35
CA THR A 25 1.75 4.47 14.54
C THR A 25 2.45 5.81 14.31
N LYS A 26 3.23 5.96 13.23
CA LYS A 26 3.91 7.21 12.86
C LYS A 26 2.92 8.25 12.31
N ASN A 27 3.42 9.45 12.01
CA ASN A 27 2.63 10.50 11.39
C ASN A 27 2.31 10.21 9.90
N ALA A 28 1.30 10.89 9.38
CA ALA A 28 0.74 10.69 8.05
C ALA A 28 1.78 10.88 6.94
N ALA A 29 2.65 11.88 7.07
CA ALA A 29 3.69 12.17 6.09
C ALA A 29 4.72 11.04 5.99
N THR A 30 5.11 10.47 7.12
CA THR A 30 6.05 9.34 7.20
C THR A 30 5.43 8.09 6.60
N ILE A 31 4.17 7.79 6.94
CA ILE A 31 3.43 6.65 6.38
C ILE A 31 3.35 6.77 4.85
N ALA A 32 2.90 7.91 4.34
CA ALA A 32 2.73 8.14 2.91
C ALA A 32 4.07 8.07 2.14
N ARG A 33 5.15 8.65 2.69
CA ARG A 33 6.48 8.59 2.07
C ARG A 33 7.03 7.17 2.02
N THR A 34 6.90 6.44 3.12
CA THR A 34 7.41 5.07 3.25
C THR A 34 6.67 4.13 2.31
N LEU A 35 5.34 4.19 2.28
CA LEU A 35 4.51 3.35 1.42
C LEU A 35 4.61 3.69 -0.08
N ALA A 36 5.03 4.91 -0.42
CA ALA A 36 5.31 5.28 -1.80
C ALA A 36 6.65 4.72 -2.31
N SER A 37 7.57 4.36 -1.43
CA SER A 37 8.87 3.84 -1.85
C SER A 37 8.76 2.45 -2.45
N LYS A 38 9.39 2.21 -3.60
CA LYS A 38 9.52 0.87 -4.20
C LYS A 38 10.26 -0.13 -3.31
N ARG A 39 11.06 0.34 -2.35
CA ARG A 39 11.73 -0.52 -1.36
C ARG A 39 10.72 -1.20 -0.43
N VAL A 40 9.65 -0.50 -0.09
CA VAL A 40 8.60 -0.98 0.82
C VAL A 40 7.42 -1.53 0.05
N SER A 41 7.06 -0.91 -1.06
CA SER A 41 5.99 -1.32 -1.96
C SER A 41 6.58 -1.60 -3.35
N PRO A 42 7.13 -2.79 -3.63
CA PRO A 42 7.78 -3.10 -4.92
C PRO A 42 6.92 -2.81 -6.15
N LYS A 43 5.60 -2.97 -6.01
CA LYS A 43 4.60 -2.66 -7.04
C LYS A 43 4.22 -1.18 -7.15
N GLY A 44 4.93 -0.32 -6.43
CA GLY A 44 4.70 1.12 -6.35
C GLY A 44 3.65 1.55 -5.32
N PRO A 45 3.38 2.86 -5.25
CA PRO A 45 2.51 3.49 -4.25
C PRO A 45 1.08 2.95 -4.23
N GLY A 46 0.57 2.46 -5.37
CA GLY A 46 -0.76 1.83 -5.43
C GLY A 46 -0.87 0.52 -4.64
N SER A 47 0.24 -0.18 -4.41
CA SER A 47 0.28 -1.32 -3.50
C SER A 47 0.29 -0.88 -2.04
N GLY A 48 1.09 0.15 -1.72
CA GLY A 48 1.08 0.78 -0.41
C GLY A 48 -0.31 1.31 -0.01
N MET A 49 -1.06 1.86 -0.97
CA MET A 49 -2.43 2.32 -0.76
C MET A 49 -3.38 1.19 -0.36
N ARG A 50 -3.25 0.02 -0.99
CA ARG A 50 -4.02 -1.18 -0.65
C ARG A 50 -3.69 -1.65 0.77
N MET A 51 -2.41 -1.64 1.15
CA MET A 51 -1.99 -1.98 2.51
C MET A 51 -2.54 -1.02 3.56
N LEU A 52 -2.48 0.29 3.31
CA LEU A 52 -3.01 1.28 4.24
C LEU A 52 -4.53 1.13 4.40
N THR A 53 -5.25 0.90 3.28
CA THR A 53 -6.70 0.67 3.31
C THR A 53 -7.05 -0.61 4.07
N TYR A 54 -6.31 -1.70 3.83
CA TYR A 54 -6.46 -2.94 4.59
C TYR A 54 -6.24 -2.73 6.09
N PHE A 55 -5.22 -1.95 6.47
CA PHE A 55 -4.96 -1.67 7.87
C PHE A 55 -6.12 -0.89 8.50
N ILE A 56 -6.59 0.19 7.88
CA ILE A 56 -7.70 1.01 8.39
C ILE A 56 -9.00 0.19 8.56
N ASN A 57 -9.27 -0.74 7.63
CA ASN A 57 -10.52 -1.49 7.59
C ASN A 57 -10.49 -2.80 8.40
N ARG A 58 -9.33 -3.47 8.47
CA ARG A 58 -9.22 -4.84 9.00
C ARG A 58 -8.06 -5.02 9.98
N GLY A 59 -6.88 -4.47 9.68
CA GLY A 59 -5.67 -4.66 10.49
C GLY A 59 -5.58 -3.78 11.76
N GLY A 60 -6.33 -2.68 11.82
CA GLY A 60 -6.34 -1.70 12.90
C GLY A 60 -7.57 -1.81 13.77
N ARG A 61 -7.78 -2.98 14.40
CA ARG A 61 -8.83 -3.13 15.41
C ARG A 61 -8.53 -2.22 16.60
N GLY A 62 -9.56 -1.52 17.12
CA GLY A 62 -9.41 -0.63 18.27
C GLY A 62 -8.71 0.71 18.00
N LEU A 63 -8.57 1.14 16.73
CA LEU A 63 -8.04 2.46 16.42
C LEU A 63 -8.92 3.57 17.00
N THR A 64 -8.30 4.49 17.75
CA THR A 64 -8.98 5.72 18.18
C THR A 64 -9.36 6.58 16.98
N ALA A 65 -10.38 7.44 17.16
CA ALA A 65 -10.83 8.35 16.11
C ALA A 65 -9.68 9.23 15.57
N ALA A 66 -8.84 9.76 16.46
CA ALA A 66 -7.66 10.54 16.10
C ALA A 66 -6.67 9.73 15.26
N ARG A 67 -6.40 8.47 15.63
CA ARG A 67 -5.47 7.61 14.89
C ARG A 67 -6.02 7.23 13.52
N ARG A 68 -7.34 6.99 13.41
CA ARG A 68 -8.03 6.76 12.13
C ARG A 68 -7.93 8.01 11.24
N ALA A 69 -8.18 9.20 11.77
CA ALA A 69 -8.05 10.45 11.02
C ALA A 69 -6.63 10.66 10.48
N GLU A 70 -5.60 10.37 11.27
CA GLU A 70 -4.20 10.47 10.84
C GLU A 70 -3.86 9.45 9.72
N LEU A 71 -4.43 8.25 9.76
CA LEU A 71 -4.27 7.25 8.70
C LEU A 71 -5.00 7.65 7.41
N GLU A 72 -6.20 8.24 7.51
CA GLU A 72 -6.91 8.80 6.35
C GLU A 72 -6.16 10.00 5.74
N LYS A 73 -5.54 10.84 6.57
CA LYS A 73 -4.64 11.90 6.10
C LYS A 73 -3.45 11.31 5.33
N ALA A 74 -2.87 10.21 5.82
CA ALA A 74 -1.80 9.50 5.12
C ALA A 74 -2.27 8.98 3.76
N LYS A 75 -3.51 8.46 3.69
CA LYS A 75 -4.16 7.97 2.47
C LYS A 75 -4.28 9.09 1.44
N SER A 76 -4.77 10.26 1.84
CA SER A 76 -4.86 11.44 0.96
C SER A 76 -3.50 11.89 0.42
N LEU A 77 -2.46 11.91 1.27
CA LEU A 77 -1.09 12.25 0.85
C LEU A 77 -0.48 11.20 -0.09
N LEU A 78 -0.83 9.93 0.08
CA LEU A 78 -0.39 8.86 -0.81
C LEU A 78 -1.15 8.90 -2.14
N ALA A 79 -2.44 9.23 -2.13
CA ALA A 79 -3.26 9.37 -3.34
C ALA A 79 -2.71 10.46 -4.26
N LYS A 80 -2.33 11.62 -3.69
CA LYS A 80 -1.65 12.68 -4.44
C LYS A 80 -0.37 12.18 -5.12
N ARG A 81 0.42 11.34 -4.45
CA ARG A 81 1.65 10.77 -5.03
C ARG A 81 1.36 9.75 -6.13
N VAL A 82 0.37 8.88 -5.95
CA VAL A 82 -0.07 7.92 -6.97
C VAL A 82 -0.51 8.66 -8.24
N GLU A 83 -1.27 9.75 -8.09
CA GLU A 83 -1.74 10.57 -9.21
C GLU A 83 -0.57 11.22 -9.95
N GLN A 84 0.41 11.77 -9.22
CA GLN A 84 1.62 12.33 -9.84
C GLN A 84 2.43 11.25 -10.59
N GLU A 85 2.63 10.08 -9.99
CA GLU A 85 3.34 8.98 -10.67
C GLU A 85 2.60 8.55 -11.93
N ARG A 86 1.27 8.40 -11.89
CA ARG A 86 0.47 8.11 -13.09
C ARG A 86 0.68 9.16 -14.16
N ARG A 87 0.54 10.45 -13.83
CA ARG A 87 0.77 11.56 -14.79
C ARG A 87 2.16 11.49 -15.42
N THR A 88 3.21 11.24 -14.62
CA THR A 88 4.58 11.12 -15.14
C THR A 88 4.80 9.87 -15.99
N GLY A 89 4.20 8.74 -15.61
CA GLY A 89 4.26 7.49 -16.37
C GLY A 89 3.56 7.59 -17.71
N THR A 90 2.38 8.20 -17.76
CA THR A 90 1.64 8.44 -19.01
C THR A 90 2.44 9.36 -19.95
N ARG A 91 3.09 10.42 -19.41
CA ARG A 91 3.98 11.28 -20.20
C ARG A 91 5.18 10.53 -20.78
N LYS A 92 5.75 9.57 -20.04
CA LYS A 92 6.91 8.79 -20.50
C LYS A 92 6.55 7.70 -21.52
N ALA A 93 5.29 7.26 -21.56
CA ALA A 93 4.80 6.27 -22.53
C ALA A 93 4.32 6.89 -23.85
N ALA A 94 4.08 8.21 -23.87
CA ALA A 94 3.64 8.98 -25.03
C ALA A 94 4.76 9.75 -25.73
N ALA A 95 6.00 9.64 -25.25
CA ALA A 95 7.22 10.18 -25.85
C ALA A 95 8.07 9.02 -26.37
#